data_AF-A0A0N4Y8X3-F1
#
_entry.id   AF-A0A0N4Y8X3-F1
#
_cell.length_a   1.000
_cell.length_b   1.000
_cell.length_c   1.000
_cell.angle_alpha   90.00
_cell.angle_beta   90.00
_cell.angle_gamma   90.00
#
_symmetry.space_group_name_H-M   'P 1'
#
loop_
_entity.id
_entity.type
_entity.pdbx_description
1 polymer ?
#
loop_
_entity_poly.entity_id
_entity_poly.type
_entity_poly.pdbx_seq_one_letter_code
_entity_poly.pdbx_strand_id
1 'polypeptide(L)'
;MLSVILLLALGQCAATVERFKEKGIQYEEFGRARLLLERGRCKLRRFAMSTYINSVAENEDSDVDGLILKTAMRTTFVNVCRSHNISTGVPAATDEVIAAEKLRPLQKWVEEDTEVAEFAAAAAAFPRQCNVAEMTIDMLMCENFDEATAQGTLYAVAHAGQFMRENDAFVFYDVPEYVVAIDDQDEIVPVEFLSCYVVVRNGSSFVCMERTRSECDITTMESCDIFAISTANDFQFIRHYGTGVIVATNKHEVNITGTMMEAPTPIFTLHTTFEIENDGDEQSLVTYAKKSPVENEVSFPGMSAAARDAVQTSKEAIRMYRITRKGIPILSVQPGKASVWDDFMGFFLHLV
;
A
#
# COMPACT_ATOMS: atom_id res chain seq x y z
N MET A 1 -26.72 -23.34 9.42
CA MET A 1 -26.48 -22.26 8.43
C MET A 1 -25.35 -21.31 8.84
N LEU A 2 -25.06 -21.07 10.14
CA LEU A 2 -23.89 -20.27 10.55
C LEU A 2 -22.53 -20.85 10.16
N SER A 3 -22.37 -22.18 10.10
CA SER A 3 -21.08 -22.80 9.74
C SER A 3 -20.70 -22.66 8.26
N VAL A 4 -21.65 -22.36 7.36
CA VAL A 4 -21.38 -22.24 5.92
C VAL A 4 -20.85 -20.85 5.56
N ILE A 5 -21.24 -19.82 6.30
CA ILE A 5 -20.81 -18.43 6.08
C ILE A 5 -19.35 -18.23 6.56
N LEU A 6 -18.95 -18.91 7.64
CA LEU A 6 -17.57 -18.85 8.15
C LEU A 6 -16.56 -19.53 7.21
N LEU A 7 -16.99 -20.55 6.45
CA LEU A 7 -16.16 -21.26 5.47
C LEU A 7 -15.95 -20.46 4.17
N LEU A 8 -16.90 -19.61 3.78
CA LEU A 8 -16.79 -18.77 2.59
C LEU A 8 -15.80 -17.60 2.80
N ALA A 9 -15.87 -16.93 3.96
CA ALA A 9 -14.97 -15.82 4.29
C ALA A 9 -13.51 -16.26 4.51
N LEU A 10 -13.26 -17.48 5.00
CA LEU A 10 -11.91 -18.05 5.11
C LEU A 10 -11.38 -18.59 3.77
N GLY A 11 -12.26 -18.96 2.84
CA GLY A 11 -11.89 -19.54 1.55
C GLY A 11 -11.34 -18.52 0.54
N GLN A 12 -11.82 -17.27 0.58
CA GLN A 12 -11.37 -16.22 -0.37
C GLN A 12 -10.02 -15.61 0.03
N CYS A 13 -9.78 -15.44 1.33
CA CYS A 13 -8.46 -15.00 1.82
C CYS A 13 -7.37 -16.02 1.45
N ALA A 14 -7.69 -17.32 1.48
CA ALA A 14 -6.80 -18.37 0.98
C ALA A 14 -6.55 -18.28 -0.53
N ALA A 15 -7.57 -18.00 -1.35
CA ALA A 15 -7.42 -17.95 -2.81
C ALA A 15 -6.50 -16.80 -3.28
N THR A 16 -6.63 -15.60 -2.69
CA THR A 16 -5.75 -14.46 -3.00
C THR A 16 -4.31 -14.75 -2.61
N VAL A 17 -4.11 -15.35 -1.42
CA VAL A 17 -2.79 -15.74 -0.93
C VAL A 17 -2.12 -16.78 -1.83
N GLU A 18 -2.86 -17.79 -2.27
CA GLU A 18 -2.32 -18.79 -3.20
C GLU A 18 -1.94 -18.16 -4.55
N ARG A 19 -2.72 -17.21 -5.08
CA ARG A 19 -2.33 -16.47 -6.30
C ARG A 19 -1.04 -15.69 -6.11
N PHE A 20 -0.85 -15.02 -4.97
CA PHE A 20 0.39 -14.32 -4.70
C PHE A 20 1.57 -15.28 -4.70
N LYS A 21 1.45 -16.44 -4.06
CA LYS A 21 2.50 -17.48 -4.07
C LYS A 21 2.80 -17.99 -5.48
N GLU A 22 1.77 -18.33 -6.27
CA GLU A 22 1.91 -18.79 -7.67
C GLU A 22 2.67 -17.77 -8.54
N LYS A 23 2.49 -16.47 -8.27
CA LYS A 23 3.17 -15.37 -8.99
C LYS A 23 4.46 -14.91 -8.34
N GLY A 24 4.91 -15.57 -7.28
CA GLY A 24 6.11 -15.20 -6.53
C GLY A 24 6.06 -13.82 -5.88
N ILE A 25 4.85 -13.39 -5.54
CA ILE A 25 4.56 -12.15 -4.83
C ILE A 25 4.62 -12.44 -3.32
N GLN A 26 5.47 -11.69 -2.62
CA GLN A 26 5.46 -11.61 -1.16
C GLN A 26 4.47 -10.53 -0.76
N TYR A 27 3.81 -10.75 0.37
CA TYR A 27 2.75 -9.86 0.83
C TYR A 27 2.74 -9.71 2.35
N GLU A 28 2.17 -8.59 2.81
CA GLU A 28 1.84 -8.33 4.20
C GLU A 28 0.40 -7.83 4.27
N GLU A 29 -0.42 -8.48 5.10
CA GLU A 29 -1.81 -8.09 5.32
C GLU A 29 -1.87 -6.96 6.35
N PHE A 30 -2.45 -5.82 5.96
CA PHE A 30 -2.68 -4.69 6.86
C PHE A 30 -4.05 -4.80 7.55
N GLY A 31 -4.99 -5.49 6.91
CA GLY A 31 -6.33 -5.77 7.44
C GLY A 31 -7.45 -5.28 6.53
N ARG A 32 -8.66 -5.17 7.09
CA ARG A 32 -9.87 -4.83 6.33
C ARG A 32 -9.75 -3.46 5.68
N ALA A 33 -10.20 -3.38 4.44
CA ALA A 33 -10.18 -2.19 3.64
C ALA A 33 -11.50 -1.98 2.88
N ARG A 34 -11.72 -0.73 2.49
CA ARG A 34 -12.85 -0.29 1.69
C ARG A 34 -12.36 0.58 0.57
N LEU A 35 -12.89 0.34 -0.62
CA LEU A 35 -12.49 1.07 -1.81
C LEU A 35 -13.58 2.06 -2.23
N LEU A 36 -13.21 3.34 -2.34
CA LEU A 36 -14.11 4.44 -2.72
C LEU A 36 -13.55 5.21 -3.92
N LEU A 37 -13.72 4.65 -5.12
CA LEU A 37 -13.08 5.20 -6.33
C LEU A 37 -13.88 6.32 -7.00
N GLU A 38 -15.20 6.31 -6.84
CA GLU A 38 -16.07 7.32 -7.46
C GLU A 38 -16.02 8.63 -6.66
N ARG A 39 -15.04 9.48 -6.97
CA ARG A 39 -14.89 10.83 -6.38
C ARG A 39 -16.17 11.68 -6.43
N GLY A 40 -17.09 11.40 -7.37
CA GLY A 40 -18.39 12.07 -7.49
C GLY A 40 -19.37 11.78 -6.34
N ARG A 41 -19.15 10.74 -5.53
CA ARG A 41 -19.98 10.39 -4.37
C ARG A 41 -19.63 11.15 -3.10
N CYS A 42 -18.51 11.86 -3.10
CA CYS A 42 -18.10 12.68 -1.97
C CYS A 42 -18.00 14.16 -2.35
N LYS A 43 -18.54 15.02 -1.50
CA LYS A 43 -18.56 16.47 -1.72
C LYS A 43 -17.59 17.13 -0.76
N LEU A 44 -16.73 18.00 -1.28
CA LEU A 44 -15.93 18.88 -0.44
C LEU A 44 -16.86 19.90 0.22
N ARG A 45 -16.82 19.97 1.55
CA ARG A 45 -17.60 20.89 2.36
C ARG A 45 -16.67 21.69 3.25
N ARG A 46 -16.82 23.01 3.23
CA ARG A 46 -16.12 23.92 4.13
C ARG A 46 -16.99 24.21 5.35
N PHE A 47 -16.46 23.94 6.53
CA PHE A 47 -17.12 24.21 7.80
C PHE A 47 -16.41 25.38 8.49
N ALA A 48 -17.14 26.49 8.67
CA ALA A 48 -16.66 27.64 9.42
C ALA A 48 -16.97 27.46 10.92
N MET A 49 -15.95 27.17 11.71
CA MET A 49 -16.09 27.04 13.17
C MET A 49 -16.27 28.39 13.85
N SER A 50 -15.90 29.49 13.18
CA SER A 50 -16.11 30.85 13.68
C SER A 50 -17.59 31.16 13.98
N THR A 51 -18.51 30.71 13.13
CA THR A 51 -19.96 30.88 13.32
C THR A 51 -20.45 30.15 14.57
N TYR A 52 -20.01 28.90 14.76
CA TYR A 52 -20.38 28.08 15.92
C TYR A 52 -19.82 28.63 17.23
N ILE A 53 -18.54 29.01 17.24
CA ILE A 53 -17.88 29.58 18.43
C ILE A 53 -18.55 30.91 18.83
N ASN A 54 -18.93 31.74 17.85
CA ASN A 54 -19.61 33.00 18.14
C ASN A 54 -21.04 32.75 18.67
N SER A 55 -21.81 31.81 18.09
CA SER A 55 -23.17 31.51 18.57
C SER A 55 -23.19 30.90 19.98
N VAL A 56 -22.15 30.15 20.36
CA VAL A 56 -22.05 29.57 21.72
C VAL A 56 -21.63 30.64 22.73
N ALA A 57 -20.71 31.54 22.37
CA ALA A 57 -20.25 32.60 23.26
C ALA A 57 -21.29 33.71 23.49
N GLU A 58 -22.20 33.95 22.53
CA GLU A 58 -23.29 34.92 22.67
C GLU A 58 -24.44 34.45 23.58
N ASN A 59 -24.52 33.14 23.87
CA ASN A 59 -25.53 32.54 24.73
C ASN A 59 -25.12 32.44 26.21
N GLU A 60 -23.89 32.85 26.58
CA GLU A 60 -23.47 32.91 27.98
C GLU A 60 -23.65 34.34 28.53
N ASP A 61 -24.42 34.46 29.62
CA ASP A 61 -24.85 35.73 30.23
C ASP A 61 -23.71 36.59 30.84
N SER A 62 -22.44 36.19 30.68
CA SER A 62 -21.24 36.78 31.29
C SER A 62 -20.15 37.02 30.23
N ASP A 63 -19.83 38.29 29.98
CA ASP A 63 -18.80 38.72 29.01
C ASP A 63 -17.43 38.06 29.22
N VAL A 64 -17.10 37.69 30.45
CA VAL A 64 -15.81 37.08 30.82
C VAL A 64 -15.83 35.58 30.54
N ASP A 65 -16.92 34.89 30.87
CA ASP A 65 -17.04 33.44 30.67
C ASP A 65 -17.15 33.11 29.18
N GLY A 66 -17.92 33.91 28.41
CA GLY A 66 -17.98 33.80 26.96
C GLY A 66 -16.62 34.02 26.27
N LEU A 67 -15.76 34.92 26.80
CA LEU A 67 -14.42 35.17 26.27
C LEU A 67 -13.45 34.01 26.57
N ILE A 68 -13.53 33.44 27.78
CA ILE A 68 -12.74 32.26 28.17
C ILE A 68 -13.14 31.06 27.31
N LEU A 69 -14.45 30.81 27.14
CA LEU A 69 -14.98 29.72 26.33
C LEU A 69 -14.56 29.86 24.86
N LYS A 70 -14.68 31.06 24.29
CA LYS A 70 -14.23 31.37 22.93
C LYS A 70 -12.73 31.12 22.73
N THR A 71 -11.91 31.48 23.72
CA THR A 71 -10.45 31.27 23.69
C THR A 71 -10.09 29.79 23.81
N ALA A 72 -10.78 29.05 24.69
CA ALA A 72 -10.62 27.61 24.86
C ALA A 72 -10.99 26.85 23.58
N MET A 73 -12.12 27.20 22.94
CA MET A 73 -12.55 26.58 21.68
C MET A 73 -11.57 26.84 20.53
N ARG A 74 -11.07 28.08 20.40
CA ARG A 74 -10.02 28.40 19.40
C ARG A 74 -8.74 27.63 19.62
N THR A 75 -8.28 27.53 20.86
CA THR A 75 -7.07 26.79 21.20
C THR A 75 -7.25 25.29 20.92
N THR A 76 -8.42 24.75 21.23
CA THR A 76 -8.78 23.36 20.93
C THR A 76 -8.79 23.11 19.43
N PHE A 77 -9.35 24.01 18.63
CA PHE A 77 -9.36 23.93 17.17
C PHE A 77 -7.94 23.88 16.60
N VAL A 78 -7.06 24.80 17.04
CA VAL A 78 -5.65 24.83 16.62
C VAL A 78 -4.95 23.52 16.98
N ASN A 79 -5.17 23.02 18.18
CA ASN A 79 -4.56 21.78 18.66
C ASN A 79 -5.04 20.56 17.87
N VAL A 80 -6.34 20.47 17.55
CA VAL A 80 -6.88 19.39 16.71
C VAL A 80 -6.30 19.44 15.30
N CYS A 81 -6.19 20.63 14.69
CA CYS A 81 -5.62 20.75 13.34
C CYS A 81 -4.13 20.39 13.31
N ARG A 82 -3.37 20.75 14.34
CA ARG A 82 -1.96 20.34 14.49
C ARG A 82 -1.83 18.84 14.77
N SER A 83 -2.65 18.28 15.66
CA SER A 83 -2.52 16.88 16.07
C SER A 83 -2.90 15.89 14.97
N HIS A 84 -3.69 16.30 13.97
CA HIS A 84 -4.09 15.46 12.85
C HIS A 84 -3.24 15.67 11.59
N ASN A 85 -2.13 16.43 11.69
CA ASN A 85 -1.22 16.78 10.59
C ASN A 85 -1.95 17.20 9.29
N ILE A 86 -3.09 17.89 9.45
CA ILE A 86 -3.90 18.38 8.32
C ILE A 86 -3.16 19.60 7.78
N SER A 87 -2.19 19.36 6.89
CA SER A 87 -1.26 20.39 6.42
C SER A 87 -2.01 21.64 5.93
N THR A 88 -1.41 22.80 6.17
CA THR A 88 -1.72 24.07 5.49
C THR A 88 -1.19 24.10 4.05
N GLY A 89 -1.00 22.93 3.42
CA GLY A 89 -0.40 22.74 2.11
C GLY A 89 0.80 21.78 2.17
N VAL A 90 0.67 20.66 1.45
CA VAL A 90 1.64 19.56 1.21
C VAL A 90 1.79 18.55 2.37
N PRO A 91 1.57 17.24 2.13
CA PRO A 91 1.70 16.21 3.17
C PRO A 91 3.17 15.89 3.44
N ALA A 92 3.59 16.00 4.70
CA ALA A 92 4.84 15.44 5.17
C ALA A 92 4.61 14.00 5.62
N ALA A 93 5.40 13.08 5.06
CA ALA A 93 5.59 11.75 5.62
C ALA A 93 6.29 11.88 6.97
N THR A 94 5.63 11.41 8.02
CA THR A 94 6.12 10.62 9.17
C THR A 94 5.15 10.78 10.34
N ASP A 95 4.93 9.66 11.01
CA ASP A 95 4.36 9.48 12.34
C ASP A 95 2.83 9.55 12.53
N GLU A 96 2.38 8.44 13.11
CA GLU A 96 1.22 8.25 13.99
C GLU A 96 -0.20 8.33 13.41
N VAL A 97 -0.73 7.13 13.22
CA VAL A 97 -2.09 6.70 13.55
C VAL A 97 -2.67 7.51 14.71
N ILE A 98 -3.47 8.55 14.43
CA ILE A 98 -4.64 8.99 15.23
C ILE A 98 -5.44 9.92 14.32
N ALA A 99 -6.55 9.44 13.76
CA ALA A 99 -7.56 10.32 13.15
C ALA A 99 -8.92 9.62 12.94
N ALA A 100 -9.54 9.07 13.99
CA ALA A 100 -10.99 8.80 13.94
C ALA A 100 -11.69 8.71 15.31
N GLU A 101 -10.98 8.69 16.44
CA GLU A 101 -11.62 8.43 17.74
C GLU A 101 -12.34 9.66 18.37
N LYS A 102 -12.36 10.83 17.73
CA LYS A 102 -12.94 12.05 18.32
C LYS A 102 -14.16 12.65 17.62
N LEU A 103 -14.86 11.90 16.76
CA LEU A 103 -16.20 12.29 16.28
C LEU A 103 -17.36 11.75 17.14
N ARG A 104 -17.07 10.94 18.17
CA ARG A 104 -18.08 10.48 19.15
C ARG A 104 -18.89 11.60 19.83
N PRO A 105 -18.36 12.82 20.07
CA PRO A 105 -19.17 13.90 20.61
C PRO A 105 -20.27 14.36 19.64
N LEU A 106 -20.08 14.32 18.32
CA LEU A 106 -21.12 14.77 17.38
C LEU A 106 -22.30 13.82 17.31
N GLN A 107 -22.07 12.52 17.51
CA GLN A 107 -23.12 11.49 17.44
C GLN A 107 -24.13 11.62 18.59
N LYS A 108 -23.68 12.05 19.77
CA LYS A 108 -24.53 12.25 20.96
C LYS A 108 -25.45 13.47 20.88
N TRP A 109 -25.22 14.38 19.93
CA TRP A 109 -25.97 15.63 19.80
C TRP A 109 -27.04 15.56 18.71
N VAL A 110 -27.10 14.45 17.99
CA VAL A 110 -27.96 14.24 16.80
C VAL A 110 -29.13 13.28 17.10
N GLU A 111 -29.20 12.71 18.31
CA GLU A 111 -30.21 11.72 18.71
C GLU A 111 -31.65 12.27 18.84
N GLU A 112 -31.89 13.57 18.67
CA GLU A 112 -33.23 14.16 18.76
C GLU A 112 -34.03 14.15 17.44
N ASP A 113 -33.38 13.86 16.30
CA ASP A 113 -34.04 13.87 14.99
C ASP A 113 -33.63 12.63 14.17
N THR A 114 -34.57 11.70 13.98
CA THR A 114 -34.29 10.36 13.43
C THR A 114 -33.69 10.40 12.02
N GLU A 115 -34.07 11.39 11.21
CA GLU A 115 -33.53 11.56 9.85
C GLU A 115 -32.07 12.04 9.85
N VAL A 116 -31.69 12.90 10.80
CA VAL A 116 -30.32 13.41 10.92
C VAL A 116 -29.41 12.33 11.53
N ALA A 117 -29.93 11.51 12.44
CA ALA A 117 -29.22 10.36 13.01
C ALA A 117 -28.98 9.26 11.96
N GLU A 118 -29.95 8.97 11.10
CA GLU A 118 -29.79 8.04 9.98
C GLU A 118 -28.77 8.56 8.95
N PHE A 119 -28.81 9.85 8.62
CA PHE A 119 -27.81 10.47 7.75
C PHE A 119 -26.40 10.44 8.36
N ALA A 120 -26.25 10.83 9.63
CA ALA A 120 -24.97 10.80 10.33
C ALA A 120 -24.42 9.39 10.48
N ALA A 121 -25.30 8.38 10.58
CA ALA A 121 -24.93 6.98 10.52
C ALA A 121 -24.56 6.54 9.09
N ALA A 122 -25.18 7.05 8.03
CA ALA A 122 -24.85 6.62 6.66
C ALA A 122 -23.63 7.35 6.06
N ALA A 123 -23.24 8.50 6.60
CA ALA A 123 -22.20 9.35 6.07
C ALA A 123 -20.79 9.07 6.64
N ALA A 124 -19.76 9.30 5.82
CA ALA A 124 -18.36 9.35 6.26
C ALA A 124 -17.76 10.73 5.95
N ALA A 125 -16.92 11.23 6.86
CA ALA A 125 -16.26 12.53 6.71
C ALA A 125 -14.75 12.39 6.87
N PHE A 126 -14.01 12.89 5.88
CA PHE A 126 -12.56 12.81 5.84
C PHE A 126 -11.97 14.23 5.83
N PRO A 127 -11.20 14.62 6.86
CA PRO A 127 -10.58 15.93 6.89
C PRO A 127 -9.57 16.07 5.74
N ARG A 128 -9.65 17.16 4.98
CA ARG A 128 -8.74 17.46 3.86
C ARG A 128 -7.77 18.57 4.22
N GLN A 129 -8.29 19.69 4.71
CA GLN A 129 -7.50 20.87 5.01
C GLN A 129 -8.06 21.59 6.24
N CYS A 130 -7.17 22.11 7.08
CA CYS A 130 -7.56 23.00 8.16
C CYS A 130 -6.88 24.36 7.97
N ASN A 131 -7.69 25.42 7.96
CA ASN A 131 -7.20 26.79 7.97
C ASN A 131 -7.42 27.40 9.36
N VAL A 132 -6.33 27.49 10.11
CA VAL A 132 -6.32 28.04 11.48
C VAL A 132 -6.66 29.53 11.50
N ALA A 133 -6.23 30.30 10.48
CA ALA A 133 -6.47 31.74 10.43
C ALA A 133 -7.95 32.07 10.21
N GLU A 134 -8.60 31.32 9.32
CA GLU A 134 -10.03 31.48 9.02
C GLU A 134 -10.94 30.66 9.96
N MET A 135 -10.36 29.80 10.79
CA MET A 135 -11.07 28.79 11.60
C MET A 135 -12.02 27.95 10.75
N THR A 136 -11.53 27.47 9.60
CA THR A 136 -12.29 26.64 8.67
C THR A 136 -11.66 25.26 8.54
N ILE A 137 -12.51 24.24 8.40
CA ILE A 137 -12.08 22.87 8.04
C ILE A 137 -12.77 22.51 6.74
N ASP A 138 -11.98 22.12 5.76
CA ASP A 138 -12.46 21.49 4.54
C ASP A 138 -12.50 19.99 4.77
N MET A 139 -13.69 19.41 4.70
CA MET A 139 -13.94 17.97 4.86
C MET A 139 -14.54 17.41 3.57
N LEU A 140 -14.07 16.24 3.18
CA LEU A 140 -14.68 15.45 2.14
C LEU A 140 -15.81 14.61 2.77
N MET A 141 -17.06 14.92 2.44
CA MET A 141 -18.23 14.21 2.97
C MET A 141 -18.79 13.25 1.94
N CYS A 142 -18.92 11.98 2.31
CA CYS A 142 -19.44 10.91 1.49
C CYS A 142 -20.78 10.43 2.08
N GLU A 143 -21.86 10.60 1.34
CA GLU A 143 -23.20 10.12 1.72
C GLU A 143 -23.32 8.63 1.35
N ASN A 144 -24.07 7.84 2.13
CA ASN A 144 -24.27 6.39 1.92
C ASN A 144 -22.95 5.61 1.75
N PHE A 145 -21.99 5.86 2.63
CA PHE A 145 -20.63 5.33 2.57
C PHE A 145 -20.58 3.80 2.49
N ASP A 146 -21.44 3.12 3.25
CA ASP A 146 -21.49 1.65 3.29
C ASP A 146 -21.90 1.04 1.94
N GLU A 147 -22.84 1.65 1.22
CA GLU A 147 -23.28 1.19 -0.11
C GLU A 147 -22.33 1.64 -1.23
N ALA A 148 -21.61 2.74 -1.01
CA ALA A 148 -20.72 3.33 -1.99
C ALA A 148 -19.31 2.70 -2.03
N THR A 149 -19.00 1.80 -1.09
CA THR A 149 -17.68 1.19 -0.96
C THR A 149 -17.69 -0.30 -1.24
N ALA A 150 -16.65 -0.78 -1.93
CA ALA A 150 -16.39 -2.21 -2.04
C ALA A 150 -15.54 -2.67 -0.84
N GLN A 151 -15.95 -3.74 -0.17
CA GLN A 151 -15.22 -4.31 0.97
C GLN A 151 -14.12 -5.26 0.50
N GLY A 152 -12.99 -5.24 1.17
CA GLY A 152 -11.85 -6.07 0.84
C GLY A 152 -10.79 -6.09 1.93
N THR A 153 -9.61 -6.57 1.57
CA THR A 153 -8.43 -6.62 2.44
C THR A 153 -7.27 -5.89 1.78
N LEU A 154 -6.60 -5.02 2.54
CA LEU A 154 -5.42 -4.26 2.08
C LEU A 154 -4.15 -5.09 2.31
N TYR A 155 -3.36 -5.22 1.25
CA TYR A 155 -2.06 -5.87 1.27
C TYR A 155 -0.98 -4.90 0.78
N ALA A 156 0.17 -4.92 1.45
CA ALA A 156 1.42 -4.47 0.84
C ALA A 156 2.04 -5.65 0.10
N VAL A 157 2.48 -5.47 -1.14
CA VAL A 157 2.95 -6.56 -2.00
C VAL A 157 4.24 -6.19 -2.73
N ALA A 158 5.07 -7.21 -3.01
CA ALA A 158 6.26 -7.08 -3.84
C ALA A 158 6.62 -8.40 -4.50
N HIS A 159 7.05 -8.35 -5.76
CA HIS A 159 7.56 -9.54 -6.44
C HIS A 159 8.97 -9.89 -5.96
N ALA A 160 9.20 -11.14 -5.55
CA ALA A 160 10.48 -11.57 -4.98
C ALA A 160 11.60 -11.79 -6.00
N GLY A 161 11.26 -11.91 -7.27
CA GLY A 161 12.24 -12.08 -8.35
C GLY A 161 12.76 -13.51 -8.47
N GLN A 162 13.70 -13.69 -9.39
CA GLN A 162 14.32 -14.97 -9.71
C GLN A 162 15.77 -14.77 -10.15
N PHE A 163 16.67 -15.62 -9.67
CA PHE A 163 18.01 -15.74 -10.23
C PHE A 163 17.98 -16.58 -11.52
N MET A 164 18.40 -15.98 -12.63
CA MET A 164 18.64 -16.66 -13.89
C MET A 164 20.13 -16.97 -14.03
N ARG A 165 20.55 -18.09 -13.42
CA ARG A 165 21.98 -18.49 -13.36
C ARG A 165 22.66 -18.57 -14.73
N GLU A 166 21.96 -19.02 -15.76
CA GLU A 166 22.51 -19.12 -17.12
C GLU A 166 22.80 -17.77 -17.78
N ASN A 167 22.25 -16.69 -17.23
CA ASN A 167 22.36 -15.34 -17.77
C ASN A 167 23.12 -14.39 -16.84
N ASP A 168 23.63 -14.87 -15.70
CA ASP A 168 24.20 -14.04 -14.63
C ASP A 168 23.32 -12.82 -14.31
N ALA A 169 22.02 -13.06 -14.17
CA ALA A 169 21.03 -12.01 -13.98
C ALA A 169 20.01 -12.35 -12.89
N PHE A 170 19.52 -11.31 -12.22
CA PHE A 170 18.37 -11.35 -11.33
C PHE A 170 17.22 -10.60 -12.01
N VAL A 171 16.06 -11.25 -12.12
CA VAL A 171 14.91 -10.73 -12.86
C VAL A 171 13.70 -10.64 -11.94
N PHE A 172 12.94 -9.55 -12.03
CA PHE A 172 11.74 -9.33 -11.24
C PHE A 172 10.70 -8.53 -12.01
N TYR A 173 9.43 -8.69 -11.62
CA TYR A 173 8.36 -7.80 -12.06
C TYR A 173 8.28 -6.56 -11.17
N ASP A 174 7.99 -5.43 -11.79
CA ASP A 174 7.57 -4.23 -11.10
C ASP A 174 6.05 -4.26 -10.91
N VAL A 175 5.66 -4.54 -9.67
CA VAL A 175 4.26 -4.68 -9.25
C VAL A 175 3.90 -3.48 -8.35
N PRO A 176 2.62 -3.07 -8.29
CA PRO A 176 2.16 -2.07 -7.35
C PRO A 176 2.54 -2.41 -5.91
N GLU A 177 2.90 -1.42 -5.11
CA GLU A 177 3.30 -1.63 -3.70
C GLU A 177 2.13 -2.00 -2.79
N TYR A 178 0.92 -1.49 -3.09
CA TYR A 178 -0.28 -1.70 -2.28
C TYR A 178 -1.48 -2.07 -3.15
N VAL A 179 -2.23 -3.07 -2.69
CA VAL A 179 -3.42 -3.56 -3.37
C VAL A 179 -4.55 -3.85 -2.40
N VAL A 180 -5.78 -3.69 -2.85
CA VAL A 180 -6.99 -4.14 -2.15
C VAL A 180 -7.57 -5.31 -2.91
N ALA A 181 -7.60 -6.49 -2.28
CA ALA A 181 -8.35 -7.63 -2.79
C ALA A 181 -9.80 -7.50 -2.32
N ILE A 182 -10.74 -7.40 -3.25
CA ILE A 182 -12.17 -7.23 -2.92
C ILE A 182 -12.74 -8.58 -2.50
N ASP A 183 -13.51 -8.65 -1.42
CA ASP A 183 -13.93 -9.95 -0.85
C ASP A 183 -14.94 -10.67 -1.75
N ASP A 184 -15.89 -9.92 -2.33
CA ASP A 184 -17.01 -10.46 -3.13
C ASP A 184 -16.75 -10.42 -4.64
N GLN A 185 -15.60 -9.89 -5.05
CA GLN A 185 -15.21 -9.76 -6.44
C GLN A 185 -13.82 -10.36 -6.55
N ASP A 186 -13.59 -11.21 -7.53
CA ASP A 186 -12.27 -11.80 -7.77
C ASP A 186 -11.29 -10.78 -8.38
N GLU A 187 -11.33 -9.54 -7.89
CA GLU A 187 -10.66 -8.34 -8.38
C GLU A 187 -9.65 -7.88 -7.33
N ILE A 188 -8.41 -7.67 -7.79
CA ILE A 188 -7.37 -7.04 -6.99
C ILE A 188 -7.09 -5.66 -7.58
N VAL A 189 -7.39 -4.63 -6.80
CA VAL A 189 -7.26 -3.24 -7.25
C VAL A 189 -6.01 -2.64 -6.64
N PRO A 190 -5.04 -2.19 -7.45
CA PRO A 190 -3.88 -1.52 -6.92
C PRO A 190 -4.21 -0.06 -6.54
N VAL A 191 -3.73 0.37 -5.37
CA VAL A 191 -4.16 1.61 -4.71
C VAL A 191 -2.98 2.49 -4.34
N GLU A 192 -3.23 3.79 -4.22
CA GLU A 192 -2.27 4.73 -3.67
C GLU A 192 -2.40 4.74 -2.13
N PHE A 193 -1.38 4.25 -1.42
CA PHE A 193 -1.47 4.12 0.05
C PHE A 193 -1.63 5.47 0.75
N LEU A 194 -1.04 6.54 0.20
CA LEU A 194 -1.22 7.90 0.73
C LEU A 194 -2.67 8.42 0.60
N SER A 195 -3.50 7.75 -0.20
CA SER A 195 -4.94 8.04 -0.31
C SER A 195 -5.81 7.21 0.66
N CYS A 196 -5.20 6.32 1.44
CA CYS A 196 -5.89 5.44 2.37
C CYS A 196 -6.00 6.08 3.76
N TYR A 197 -7.23 6.16 4.29
CA TYR A 197 -7.53 6.67 5.62
C TYR A 197 -7.93 5.54 6.57
N VAL A 198 -7.48 5.58 7.83
CA VAL A 198 -7.95 4.63 8.84
C VAL A 198 -9.27 5.15 9.42
N VAL A 199 -10.34 4.39 9.27
CA VAL A 199 -11.66 4.67 9.84
C VAL A 199 -11.94 3.64 10.94
N VAL A 200 -12.21 4.15 12.14
CA VAL A 200 -12.58 3.34 13.30
C VAL A 200 -14.10 3.43 13.49
N ARG A 201 -14.84 2.63 12.71
CA ARG A 201 -16.31 2.54 12.77
C ARG A 201 -16.70 1.06 12.71
N ASN A 202 -17.24 0.53 13.80
CA ASN A 202 -17.50 -0.92 13.97
C ASN A 202 -16.25 -1.79 13.73
N GLY A 203 -15.08 -1.31 14.20
CA GLY A 203 -13.75 -1.88 13.95
C GLY A 203 -12.83 -0.88 13.24
N SER A 204 -11.53 -1.17 13.16
CA SER A 204 -10.57 -0.41 12.34
C SER A 204 -10.56 -0.96 10.92
N SER A 205 -10.74 -0.08 9.94
CA SER A 205 -10.64 -0.41 8.51
C SER A 205 -9.93 0.69 7.74
N PHE A 206 -9.22 0.33 6.69
CA PHE A 206 -8.64 1.28 5.74
C PHE A 206 -9.70 1.70 4.72
N VAL A 207 -9.66 2.97 4.28
CA VAL A 207 -10.54 3.49 3.24
C VAL A 207 -9.66 4.14 2.18
N CYS A 208 -9.46 3.45 1.06
CA CYS A 208 -8.61 3.89 -0.03
C CYS A 208 -9.47 4.55 -1.12
N MET A 209 -9.07 5.75 -1.53
CA MET A 209 -9.88 6.58 -2.43
C MET A 209 -9.32 6.71 -3.84
N GLU A 210 -8.08 6.27 -4.06
CA GLU A 210 -7.41 6.42 -5.36
C GLU A 210 -6.79 5.09 -5.81
N ARG A 211 -7.03 4.74 -7.07
CA ARG A 211 -6.26 3.71 -7.77
C ARG A 211 -4.86 4.25 -8.02
N THR A 212 -3.86 3.38 -7.94
CA THR A 212 -2.55 3.72 -8.49
C THR A 212 -2.63 3.88 -10.00
N ARG A 213 -1.63 4.52 -10.59
CA ARG A 213 -1.53 4.69 -12.06
C ARG A 213 -0.96 3.48 -12.79
N SER A 214 -0.57 2.44 -12.05
CA SER A 214 -0.03 1.21 -12.62
C SER A 214 -1.09 0.46 -13.45
N GLU A 215 -0.70 0.04 -14.65
CA GLU A 215 -1.49 -0.83 -15.53
C GLU A 215 -1.19 -2.32 -15.29
N CYS A 216 -0.25 -2.63 -14.39
CA CYS A 216 0.12 -4.00 -14.03
C CYS A 216 -1.04 -4.72 -13.35
N ASP A 217 -1.50 -5.80 -13.97
CA ASP A 217 -2.43 -6.74 -13.38
C ASP A 217 -1.66 -7.84 -12.66
N ILE A 218 -1.62 -7.79 -11.33
CA ILE A 218 -0.85 -8.75 -10.54
C ILE A 218 -1.48 -10.15 -10.48
N THR A 219 -2.74 -10.31 -10.92
CA THR A 219 -3.38 -11.63 -10.97
C THR A 219 -2.87 -12.44 -12.16
N THR A 220 -2.62 -11.77 -13.29
CA THR A 220 -2.15 -12.38 -14.54
C THR A 220 -0.66 -12.13 -14.80
N MET A 221 -0.07 -11.14 -14.12
CA MET A 221 1.22 -10.51 -14.41
C MET A 221 1.28 -9.82 -15.79
N GLU A 222 0.12 -9.53 -16.38
CA GLU A 222 0.02 -8.80 -17.64
C GLU A 222 0.31 -7.31 -17.43
N SER A 223 0.94 -6.68 -18.42
CA SER A 223 1.34 -5.27 -18.41
C SER A 223 2.28 -4.85 -17.26
N CYS A 224 2.74 -5.81 -16.45
CA CYS A 224 3.76 -5.58 -15.43
C CYS A 224 5.13 -5.47 -16.07
N ASP A 225 5.87 -4.42 -15.73
CA ASP A 225 7.21 -4.22 -16.27
C ASP A 225 8.17 -5.26 -15.70
N ILE A 226 9.06 -5.76 -16.55
CA ILE A 226 10.09 -6.71 -16.15
C ILE A 226 11.41 -5.97 -16.10
N PHE A 227 12.17 -6.19 -15.04
CA PHE A 227 13.52 -5.64 -14.91
C PHE A 227 14.54 -6.73 -14.67
N ALA A 228 15.74 -6.55 -15.21
CA ALA A 228 16.87 -7.43 -15.00
C ALA A 228 18.09 -6.66 -14.52
N ILE A 229 18.81 -7.24 -13.56
CA ILE A 229 20.05 -6.68 -13.00
C ILE A 229 21.16 -7.73 -13.10
N SER A 230 22.38 -7.31 -13.40
CA SER A 230 23.54 -8.19 -13.43
C SER A 230 23.87 -8.75 -12.05
N THR A 231 24.12 -10.05 -11.98
CA THR A 231 24.58 -10.76 -10.78
C THR A 231 26.03 -11.24 -10.91
N ALA A 232 26.77 -10.74 -11.91
CA ALA A 232 28.13 -11.18 -12.21
C ALA A 232 29.17 -10.81 -11.11
N ASN A 233 28.87 -9.79 -10.31
CA ASN A 233 29.69 -9.35 -9.17
C ASN A 233 28.91 -9.54 -7.87
N ASP A 234 29.49 -9.07 -6.76
CA ASP A 234 28.86 -8.82 -5.47
C ASP A 234 27.46 -8.18 -5.59
N PHE A 235 26.42 -9.02 -5.65
CA PHE A 235 25.06 -8.62 -5.95
C PHE A 235 24.23 -8.61 -4.67
N GLN A 236 23.50 -7.50 -4.48
CA GLN A 236 22.52 -7.35 -3.44
C GLN A 236 21.36 -6.51 -3.97
N PHE A 237 20.15 -7.01 -3.78
CA PHE A 237 18.90 -6.34 -4.07
C PHE A 237 18.04 -6.40 -2.82
N ILE A 238 17.52 -5.24 -2.41
CA ILE A 238 16.63 -5.10 -1.27
C ILE A 238 15.37 -4.40 -1.76
N ARG A 239 14.21 -4.96 -1.43
CA ARG A 239 12.91 -4.37 -1.74
C ARG A 239 12.00 -4.47 -0.52
N HIS A 240 11.36 -3.37 -0.15
CA HIS A 240 10.42 -3.32 0.96
C HIS A 240 9.00 -3.63 0.50
N TYR A 241 8.20 -4.22 1.38
CA TYR A 241 6.75 -4.35 1.26
C TYR A 241 6.16 -4.26 2.65
N GLY A 242 5.46 -3.16 2.95
CA GLY A 242 5.03 -2.88 4.31
C GLY A 242 6.21 -2.81 5.29
N THR A 243 6.14 -3.60 6.35
CA THR A 243 7.23 -3.82 7.32
C THR A 243 8.19 -4.95 6.92
N GLY A 244 7.81 -5.76 5.93
CA GLY A 244 8.64 -6.80 5.35
C GLY A 244 9.71 -6.31 4.39
N VAL A 245 10.77 -7.11 4.26
CA VAL A 245 11.89 -6.86 3.34
C VAL A 245 12.21 -8.12 2.56
N ILE A 246 12.23 -8.03 1.23
CA ILE A 246 12.78 -9.05 0.34
C ILE A 246 14.27 -8.74 0.14
N VAL A 247 15.10 -9.76 0.30
CA VAL A 247 16.54 -9.68 0.02
C VAL A 247 16.89 -10.75 -1.00
N ALA A 248 17.50 -10.31 -2.11
CA ALA A 248 18.12 -11.20 -3.10
C ALA A 248 19.62 -10.90 -3.17
N THR A 249 20.45 -11.93 -3.00
CA THR A 249 21.90 -11.77 -2.90
C THR A 249 22.65 -13.02 -3.35
N ASN A 250 23.85 -12.83 -3.89
CA ASN A 250 24.81 -13.92 -4.10
C ASN A 250 25.92 -13.96 -3.03
N LYS A 251 25.83 -13.09 -2.01
CA LYS A 251 26.77 -13.03 -0.88
C LYS A 251 26.33 -13.95 0.26
N HIS A 252 27.30 -14.47 1.00
CA HIS A 252 27.04 -15.20 2.26
C HIS A 252 26.55 -14.28 3.38
N GLU A 253 27.02 -13.04 3.41
CA GLU A 253 26.60 -12.02 4.36
C GLU A 253 26.15 -10.75 3.64
N VAL A 254 25.09 -10.14 4.16
CA VAL A 254 24.47 -8.93 3.60
C VAL A 254 24.27 -7.89 4.68
N ASN A 255 24.47 -6.63 4.32
CA ASN A 255 24.11 -5.50 5.17
C ASN A 255 22.65 -5.15 4.92
N ILE A 256 21.79 -5.40 5.90
CA ILE A 256 20.38 -5.02 5.87
C ILE A 256 20.18 -3.96 6.94
N THR A 257 19.76 -2.75 6.54
CA THR A 257 19.46 -1.64 7.47
C THR A 257 20.59 -1.32 8.46
N GLY A 258 21.86 -1.50 8.06
CA GLY A 258 23.04 -1.22 8.90
C GLY A 258 23.57 -2.43 9.67
N THR A 259 22.87 -3.57 9.64
CA THR A 259 23.24 -4.79 10.36
C THR A 259 23.72 -5.86 9.39
N MET A 260 24.90 -6.45 9.66
CA MET A 260 25.44 -7.58 8.90
C MET A 260 24.72 -8.87 9.31
N MET A 261 24.22 -9.60 8.32
CA MET A 261 23.42 -10.82 8.54
C MET A 261 23.78 -11.91 7.54
N GLU A 262 23.86 -13.15 8.01
CA GLU A 262 24.02 -14.32 7.13
C GLU A 262 22.76 -14.54 6.27
N ALA A 263 22.97 -14.76 4.97
CA ALA A 263 21.92 -15.04 4.01
C ALA A 263 21.57 -16.54 4.04
N PRO A 264 20.36 -16.93 4.47
CA PRO A 264 19.99 -18.35 4.59
C PRO A 264 19.78 -19.01 3.22
N THR A 265 19.38 -18.23 2.22
CA THR A 265 19.17 -18.63 0.84
C THR A 265 19.44 -17.44 -0.09
N PRO A 266 19.59 -17.64 -1.41
CA PRO A 266 19.81 -16.53 -2.34
C PRO A 266 18.68 -15.50 -2.37
N ILE A 267 17.44 -15.91 -2.11
CA ILE A 267 16.28 -15.01 -1.99
C ILE A 267 15.53 -15.36 -0.71
N PHE A 268 15.38 -14.41 0.20
CA PHE A 268 14.67 -14.60 1.46
C PHE A 268 13.92 -13.34 1.85
N THR A 269 12.89 -13.51 2.68
CA THR A 269 12.20 -12.42 3.35
C THR A 269 12.71 -12.24 4.76
N LEU A 270 12.68 -11.00 5.22
CA LEU A 270 12.94 -10.58 6.58
C LEU A 270 11.70 -9.84 7.08
N HIS A 271 11.09 -10.38 8.13
CA HIS A 271 10.03 -9.68 8.87
C HIS A 271 10.54 -9.30 10.25
N THR A 272 10.43 -8.01 10.55
CA THR A 272 10.81 -7.46 11.85
C THR A 272 9.55 -7.32 12.69
N THR A 273 9.44 -8.12 13.75
CA THR A 273 8.36 -8.04 14.73
C THR A 273 8.88 -7.48 16.04
N PHE A 274 7.99 -6.82 16.79
CA PHE A 274 8.28 -6.34 18.13
C PHE A 274 7.48 -7.17 19.13
N GLU A 275 8.15 -7.75 20.11
CA GLU A 275 7.47 -8.43 21.22
C GLU A 275 7.78 -7.69 22.51
N ILE A 276 6.81 -7.66 23.42
CA ILE A 276 7.01 -7.11 24.76
C ILE A 276 7.52 -8.26 25.63
N GLU A 277 8.79 -8.22 26.01
CA GLU A 277 9.33 -9.11 27.02
C GLU A 277 9.13 -8.47 28.40
N ASN A 278 8.50 -9.24 29.30
CA ASN A 278 8.36 -8.88 30.70
C ASN A 278 9.49 -9.55 31.47
N ASP A 279 10.45 -8.77 31.97
CA ASP A 279 11.48 -9.26 32.88
C ASP A 279 11.22 -8.71 34.29
N GLY A 280 10.40 -9.44 35.04
CA GLY A 280 9.89 -8.99 36.34
C GLY A 280 8.87 -7.86 36.23
N ASP A 281 9.19 -6.69 36.80
CA ASP A 281 8.32 -5.49 36.80
C ASP A 281 8.59 -4.54 35.61
N GLU A 282 9.63 -4.81 34.80
CA GLU A 282 9.97 -3.99 33.63
C GLU A 282 9.46 -4.63 32.33
N GLN A 283 8.74 -3.84 31.54
CA GLN A 283 8.32 -4.21 30.19
C GLN A 283 9.31 -3.60 29.20
N SER A 284 9.95 -4.43 28.38
CA SER A 284 10.86 -3.98 27.34
C SER A 284 10.38 -4.45 25.97
N LEU A 285 10.49 -3.57 24.98
CA LEU A 285 10.13 -3.90 23.59
C LEU A 285 11.36 -4.49 22.90
N VAL A 286 11.32 -5.79 22.61
CA VAL A 286 12.42 -6.51 21.97
C VAL A 286 12.08 -6.74 20.50
N THR A 287 13.06 -6.52 19.63
CA THR A 287 12.91 -6.66 18.18
C THR A 287 13.38 -8.04 17.73
N TYR A 288 12.50 -8.79 17.07
CA TYR A 288 12.80 -10.09 16.50
C TYR A 288 12.77 -10.01 14.98
N ALA A 289 13.82 -10.53 14.34
CA ALA A 289 13.92 -10.55 12.90
C ALA A 289 13.76 -12.00 12.41
N LYS A 290 12.60 -12.32 11.84
CA LYS A 290 12.31 -13.64 11.28
C LYS A 290 12.76 -13.69 9.82
N LYS A 291 13.69 -14.60 9.53
CA LYS A 291 14.12 -14.91 8.16
C LYS A 291 13.28 -16.06 7.61
N SER A 292 12.84 -15.98 6.36
CA SER A 292 12.14 -17.08 5.70
C SER A 292 12.57 -17.19 4.23
N PRO A 293 12.99 -18.38 3.75
CA PRO A 293 13.28 -18.57 2.33
C PRO A 293 12.06 -18.22 1.48
N VAL A 294 12.30 -17.65 0.30
CA VAL A 294 11.24 -17.46 -0.69
C VAL A 294 11.09 -18.74 -1.52
N GLU A 295 9.89 -19.29 -1.52
CA GLU A 295 9.46 -20.33 -2.47
C GLU A 295 8.76 -19.65 -3.65
N ASN A 296 9.42 -19.61 -4.82
CA ASN A 296 8.86 -19.00 -6.02
C ASN A 296 8.76 -20.04 -7.14
N GLU A 297 7.57 -20.20 -7.72
CA GLU A 297 7.34 -20.97 -8.95
C GLU A 297 7.67 -20.17 -10.22
N VAL A 298 8.01 -18.90 -10.09
CA VAL A 298 8.15 -17.99 -11.22
C VAL A 298 9.31 -18.41 -12.10
N SER A 299 8.97 -18.76 -13.33
CA SER A 299 9.88 -19.10 -14.41
C SER A 299 9.83 -17.97 -15.44
N PHE A 300 10.81 -17.08 -15.39
CA PHE A 300 11.04 -16.15 -16.50
C PHE A 300 11.60 -16.92 -17.70
N PRO A 301 11.17 -16.60 -18.94
CA PRO A 301 11.78 -17.21 -20.10
C PRO A 301 13.25 -16.80 -20.22
N GLY A 302 14.05 -17.61 -20.94
CA GLY A 302 15.46 -17.32 -21.21
C GLY A 302 15.67 -15.94 -21.86
N MET A 303 16.86 -15.36 -21.66
CA MET A 303 17.21 -14.07 -22.28
C MET A 303 17.77 -14.25 -23.70
N SER A 304 17.50 -13.29 -24.57
CA SER A 304 18.25 -13.15 -25.83
C SER A 304 19.71 -12.76 -25.56
N ALA A 305 20.62 -13.07 -26.49
CA ALA A 305 22.03 -12.71 -26.36
C ALA A 305 22.22 -11.20 -26.15
N ALA A 306 21.54 -10.36 -26.95
CA ALA A 306 21.59 -8.91 -26.80
C ALA A 306 21.09 -8.43 -25.43
N ALA A 307 20.04 -9.06 -24.88
CA ALA A 307 19.55 -8.73 -23.55
C ALA A 307 20.54 -9.13 -22.45
N ARG A 308 21.16 -10.30 -22.56
CA ARG A 308 22.19 -10.75 -21.63
C ARG A 308 23.40 -9.81 -21.63
N ASP A 309 23.90 -9.46 -22.82
CA ASP A 309 25.06 -8.58 -22.97
C ASP A 309 24.75 -7.18 -22.41
N ALA A 310 23.52 -6.68 -22.63
CA ALA A 310 23.07 -5.42 -22.06
C ALA A 310 23.06 -5.48 -20.53
N VAL A 311 22.48 -6.53 -19.93
CA VAL A 311 22.43 -6.70 -18.47
C VAL A 311 23.83 -6.74 -17.88
N GLN A 312 24.72 -7.55 -18.45
CA GLN A 312 26.07 -7.73 -17.94
C GLN A 312 26.92 -6.45 -18.00
N THR A 313 26.65 -5.58 -18.97
CA THR A 313 27.40 -4.32 -19.14
C THR A 313 26.79 -3.14 -18.38
N SER A 314 25.53 -3.24 -17.96
CA SER A 314 24.85 -2.20 -17.20
C SER A 314 25.17 -2.24 -15.71
N LYS A 315 25.15 -1.06 -15.08
CA LYS A 315 25.20 -0.90 -13.62
C LYS A 315 23.82 -0.74 -12.99
N GLU A 316 22.80 -0.52 -13.81
CA GLU A 316 21.42 -0.26 -13.40
C GLU A 316 20.48 -1.35 -13.94
N ALA A 317 19.28 -1.43 -13.36
CA ALA A 317 18.23 -2.33 -13.80
C ALA A 317 17.80 -2.00 -15.24
N ILE A 318 17.73 -3.02 -16.10
CA ILE A 318 17.31 -2.87 -17.48
C ILE A 318 15.89 -3.37 -17.64
N ARG A 319 15.03 -2.55 -18.23
CA ARG A 319 13.68 -2.97 -18.61
C ARG A 319 13.73 -4.03 -19.70
N MET A 320 13.00 -5.11 -19.47
CA MET A 320 12.89 -6.27 -20.34
C MET A 320 11.47 -6.36 -20.89
N TYR A 321 11.38 -6.92 -22.09
CA TYR A 321 10.15 -7.18 -22.80
C TYR A 321 10.06 -8.66 -23.10
N ARG A 322 8.92 -9.26 -22.78
CA ARG A 322 8.61 -10.62 -23.20
C ARG A 322 8.25 -10.58 -24.68
N ILE A 323 9.03 -11.29 -25.50
CA ILE A 323 8.76 -11.46 -26.93
C ILE A 323 8.70 -12.95 -27.28
N THR A 324 8.12 -13.27 -28.43
CA THR A 324 8.09 -14.65 -28.95
C THR A 324 8.98 -14.75 -30.18
N ARG A 325 10.00 -15.60 -30.12
CA ARG A 325 10.91 -15.87 -31.24
C ARG A 325 10.74 -17.32 -31.68
N LYS A 326 10.25 -17.53 -32.91
CA LYS A 326 9.96 -18.88 -33.46
C LYS A 326 9.06 -19.74 -32.54
N GLY A 327 8.08 -19.12 -31.89
CA GLY A 327 7.17 -19.80 -30.96
C GLY A 327 7.72 -19.99 -29.54
N ILE A 328 8.97 -19.60 -29.27
CA ILE A 328 9.60 -19.72 -27.94
C ILE A 328 9.57 -18.35 -27.26
N PRO A 329 9.02 -18.24 -26.03
CA PRO A 329 9.09 -17.00 -25.27
C PRO A 329 10.52 -16.71 -24.82
N ILE A 330 10.99 -15.47 -24.98
CA ILE A 330 12.31 -15.00 -24.54
C ILE A 330 12.22 -13.56 -24.01
N LEU A 331 13.18 -13.16 -23.17
CA LEU A 331 13.35 -11.77 -22.74
C LEU A 331 14.28 -10.99 -23.69
N SER A 332 13.86 -9.78 -24.03
CA SER A 332 14.56 -8.85 -24.92
C SER A 332 14.60 -7.44 -24.32
N VAL A 333 15.61 -6.65 -24.67
CA VAL A 333 15.70 -5.22 -24.31
C VAL A 333 14.93 -4.31 -25.27
N GLN A 334 14.32 -4.89 -26.31
CA GLN A 334 13.48 -4.17 -27.27
C GLN A 334 12.05 -4.70 -27.25
N PRO A 335 11.04 -3.81 -27.21
CA PRO A 335 9.65 -4.20 -27.34
C PRO A 335 9.35 -4.65 -28.78
N GLY A 336 8.51 -5.68 -28.93
CA GLY A 336 7.68 -5.99 -30.12
C GLY A 336 8.27 -5.84 -31.53
N LYS A 337 8.30 -6.99 -32.25
CA LYS A 337 9.04 -7.32 -33.48
C LYS A 337 10.53 -7.33 -33.22
N ALA A 338 11.04 -8.52 -32.87
CA ALA A 338 12.43 -8.88 -33.09
C ALA A 338 12.89 -8.21 -34.39
N SER A 339 13.95 -7.41 -34.32
CA SER A 339 14.49 -6.87 -35.55
C SER A 339 14.74 -8.09 -36.45
N VAL A 340 14.13 -8.11 -37.63
CA VAL A 340 14.35 -9.18 -38.62
C VAL A 340 15.86 -9.39 -38.84
N TRP A 341 16.64 -8.35 -38.55
CA TRP A 341 18.09 -8.30 -38.46
C TRP A 341 18.74 -9.19 -37.38
N ASP A 342 18.24 -9.21 -36.14
CA ASP A 342 18.77 -10.09 -35.09
C ASP A 342 18.40 -11.57 -35.36
N ASP A 343 17.28 -11.79 -36.06
CA ASP A 343 16.90 -13.09 -36.62
C ASP A 343 17.81 -13.55 -37.77
N PHE A 344 18.19 -12.63 -38.63
CA PHE A 344 19.14 -12.88 -39.72
C PHE A 344 20.54 -13.20 -39.18
N MET A 345 21.07 -12.39 -38.26
CA MET A 345 22.43 -12.59 -37.71
C MET A 345 22.55 -13.87 -36.87
N GLY A 346 21.52 -14.23 -36.09
CA GLY A 346 21.51 -15.48 -35.33
C GLY A 346 21.50 -16.74 -36.21
N PHE A 347 20.98 -16.67 -37.44
CA PHE A 347 21.03 -17.78 -38.39
C PHE A 347 22.46 -18.05 -38.90
N PHE A 348 23.25 -17.00 -39.14
CA PHE A 348 24.63 -17.16 -39.62
C PHE A 348 25.61 -17.60 -38.52
N LEU A 349 25.36 -17.22 -37.27
CA LEU A 349 26.20 -17.64 -36.13
C LEU A 349 26.04 -19.13 -35.76
N HIS A 350 24.98 -19.81 -36.21
CA HIS A 350 24.82 -21.26 -36.08
C HIS A 350 25.31 -22.06 -37.30
N LEU A 351 25.82 -21.38 -38.34
CA LEU A 351 26.37 -21.99 -39.55
C LEU A 351 27.91 -21.97 -39.61
N VAL A 352 28.56 -21.52 -38.53
CA VAL A 352 30.00 -21.61 -38.26
C VAL A 352 30.18 -22.44 -37.00
#